data_AF-A0A6P2ARJ2-F1
#
_entry.id   AF-A0A6P2ARJ2-F1
#
_cell.length_a   1.000
_cell.length_b   1.000
_cell.length_c   1.000
_cell.angle_alpha   90.00
_cell.angle_beta   90.00
_cell.angle_gamma   90.00
#
_symmetry.space_group_name_H-M   'P 1'
#
loop_
_entity.id
_entity.type
_entity.pdbx_description
1 polymer ?
#
loop_
_entity_poly.entity_id
_entity_poly.type
_entity_poly.pdbx_seq_one_letter_code
_entity_poly.pdbx_strand_id
1 'polypeptide(L)'
;MEFVSESEVNEVLSSQGIEHDPRGDEKIFLKMNAGDEHVRLHLSTAESPVEPADGATVISVEMERLPQVIEHIIHLLHMDQILLVPVGKWRKVFDAVAFSLAENEDWQEIDAAATVELNTRDPLLCEPQDFHTLIALIGALMNDADSEGQGMLMISPAAPILIEVNPAGAIRIDLGNQVLADELEDAFVR
;
A
#
# COMPACT_ATOMS: atom_id res chain seq x y z
N MET A 1 4.32 13.38 7.21
CA MET A 1 3.63 12.12 7.57
C MET A 1 3.44 12.06 9.08
N GLU A 2 2.33 11.51 9.55
CA GLU A 2 2.03 11.43 10.99
C GLU A 2 1.32 10.11 11.33
N PHE A 3 1.69 9.49 12.45
CA PHE A 3 1.00 8.30 12.93
C PHE A 3 -0.37 8.67 13.50
N VAL A 4 -1.40 7.96 13.07
CA VAL A 4 -2.77 8.10 13.55
C VAL A 4 -3.21 6.86 14.30
N SER A 5 -4.22 6.99 15.17
CA SER A 5 -4.66 5.86 15.97
C SER A 5 -5.41 4.81 15.15
N GLU A 6 -5.22 3.53 15.48
CA GLU A 6 -5.97 2.43 14.86
C GLU A 6 -7.50 2.63 14.95
N SER A 7 -7.99 3.23 16.04
CA SER A 7 -9.42 3.54 16.20
C SER A 7 -9.97 4.52 15.17
N GLU A 8 -9.21 5.57 14.84
CA GLU A 8 -9.63 6.56 13.84
C GLU A 8 -9.68 5.94 12.45
N VAL A 9 -8.75 5.04 12.15
CA VAL A 9 -8.69 4.37 10.85
C VAL A 9 -9.76 3.30 10.70
N ASN A 10 -10.15 2.60 11.76
CA ASN A 10 -11.21 1.59 11.68
C ASN A 10 -12.56 2.17 11.19
N GLU A 11 -12.89 3.40 11.58
CA GLU A 11 -14.08 4.10 11.07
C GLU A 11 -13.96 4.38 9.57
N VAL A 12 -12.79 4.82 9.12
CA VAL A 12 -12.48 5.05 7.71
C VAL A 12 -12.58 3.76 6.90
N LEU A 13 -11.93 2.67 7.35
CA LEU A 13 -11.97 1.36 6.68
C LEU A 13 -13.42 0.91 6.48
N SER A 14 -14.21 0.91 7.55
CA SER A 14 -15.62 0.52 7.52
C SER A 14 -16.44 1.39 6.55
N SER A 15 -16.21 2.70 6.54
CA SER A 15 -16.91 3.63 5.63
C SER A 15 -16.60 3.37 4.14
N GLN A 16 -15.41 2.85 3.86
CA GLN A 16 -14.95 2.49 2.51
C GLN A 16 -15.24 1.02 2.14
N GLY A 17 -15.92 0.28 3.01
CA GLY A 17 -16.19 -1.15 2.79
C GLY A 17 -14.95 -2.03 2.91
N ILE A 18 -13.90 -1.59 3.60
CA ILE A 18 -12.68 -2.35 3.84
C ILE A 18 -12.78 -3.02 5.21
N GLU A 19 -12.50 -4.32 5.26
CA GLU A 19 -12.58 -5.13 6.47
C GLU A 19 -11.27 -5.86 6.75
N HIS A 20 -11.00 -6.13 8.03
CA HIS A 20 -9.94 -7.05 8.42
C HIS A 20 -10.28 -8.48 8.02
N ASP A 21 -9.32 -9.13 7.41
CA ASP A 21 -9.36 -10.55 7.14
C ASP A 21 -8.62 -11.29 8.28
N PRO A 22 -9.30 -12.16 9.05
CA PRO A 22 -8.78 -12.76 10.28
C PRO A 22 -7.70 -13.84 10.05
N ARG A 23 -6.98 -13.81 8.92
CA ARG A 23 -5.93 -14.76 8.57
C ARG A 23 -4.64 -14.48 9.35
N GLY A 24 -4.61 -14.92 10.61
CA GLY A 24 -3.40 -15.01 11.43
C GLY A 24 -3.05 -13.74 12.23
N ASP A 25 -2.18 -13.92 13.23
CA ASP A 25 -1.93 -12.88 14.25
C ASP A 25 -0.70 -12.00 13.93
N GLU A 26 0.20 -12.47 13.06
CA GLU A 26 1.47 -11.80 12.77
C GLU A 26 1.40 -10.84 11.57
N LYS A 27 0.40 -10.98 10.71
CA LYS A 27 0.18 -10.15 9.53
C LYS A 27 -1.23 -9.59 9.55
N ILE A 28 -1.39 -8.34 9.12
CA ILE A 28 -2.70 -7.78 8.82
C ILE A 28 -3.01 -8.04 7.35
N PHE A 29 -4.21 -8.56 7.11
CA PHE A 29 -4.77 -8.67 5.78
C PHE A 29 -6.05 -7.84 5.78
N LEU A 30 -6.21 -6.99 4.78
CA LEU A 30 -7.45 -6.26 4.54
C LEU A 30 -8.08 -6.78 3.26
N LYS A 31 -9.40 -6.69 3.19
CA LYS A 31 -10.16 -7.04 1.99
C LYS A 31 -11.25 -6.00 1.75
N MET A 32 -11.54 -5.76 0.48
CA MET A 32 -12.70 -4.97 0.08
C MET A 32 -13.97 -5.84 0.13
N ASN A 33 -15.00 -5.37 0.82
CA ASN A 33 -16.33 -5.95 0.87
C ASN A 33 -17.31 -5.05 0.08
N ALA A 34 -17.15 -5.01 -1.24
CA ALA A 34 -17.97 -4.17 -2.13
C ALA A 34 -19.01 -4.97 -2.95
N GLY A 35 -19.42 -6.15 -2.49
CA GLY A 35 -20.39 -6.99 -3.21
C GLY A 35 -19.88 -7.48 -4.57
N ASP A 36 -20.78 -7.65 -5.56
CA ASP A 36 -20.46 -8.21 -6.88
C ASP A 36 -19.77 -7.20 -7.85
N GLU A 37 -19.66 -5.91 -7.49
CA GLU A 37 -19.10 -4.84 -8.34
C GLU A 37 -17.65 -4.47 -7.99
N HIS A 38 -17.00 -5.25 -7.11
CA HIS A 38 -15.59 -5.03 -6.79
C HIS A 38 -14.70 -5.48 -7.95
N VAL A 39 -13.69 -4.67 -8.26
CA VAL A 39 -12.71 -5.00 -9.30
C VAL A 39 -11.35 -5.22 -8.67
N ARG A 40 -10.65 -6.25 -9.15
CA ARG A 40 -9.31 -6.61 -8.68
C ARG A 40 -8.31 -6.46 -9.80
N LEU A 41 -7.25 -5.71 -9.56
CA LEU A 41 -6.09 -5.66 -10.43
C LEU A 41 -4.89 -6.28 -9.73
N HIS A 42 -4.04 -6.94 -10.50
CA HIS A 42 -2.79 -7.53 -10.02
C HIS A 42 -1.66 -7.12 -10.94
N LEU A 43 -0.86 -6.17 -10.49
CA LEU A 43 0.34 -5.71 -11.16
C LEU A 43 1.50 -6.56 -10.67
N SER A 44 2.17 -7.31 -11.54
CA SER A 44 3.26 -8.18 -11.10
C SER A 44 4.43 -8.25 -12.07
N THR A 45 5.60 -8.44 -11.47
CA THR A 45 6.83 -8.76 -12.21
C THR A 45 6.81 -10.21 -12.66
N ALA A 46 7.55 -10.52 -13.73
CA ALA A 46 7.59 -11.87 -14.28
C ALA A 46 8.14 -12.93 -13.30
N GLU A 47 8.95 -12.51 -12.32
CA GLU A 47 9.58 -13.38 -11.32
C GLU A 47 8.81 -13.40 -9.98
N SER A 48 7.72 -12.65 -9.86
CA SER A 48 6.98 -12.57 -8.60
C SER A 48 6.35 -13.92 -8.25
N PRO A 49 6.57 -14.44 -7.03
CA PRO A 49 5.90 -15.65 -6.54
C PRO A 49 4.47 -15.37 -6.05
N VAL A 50 4.01 -14.12 -6.11
CA VAL A 50 2.73 -13.69 -5.52
C VAL A 50 1.60 -14.05 -6.47
N GLU A 51 0.72 -14.96 -6.04
CA GLU A 51 -0.44 -15.34 -6.84
C GLU A 51 -1.49 -14.21 -6.91
N PRO A 52 -2.13 -13.99 -8.07
CA PRO A 52 -3.25 -13.07 -8.18
C PRO A 52 -4.45 -13.59 -7.37
N ALA A 53 -5.26 -12.69 -6.84
CA ALA A 53 -6.56 -13.06 -6.26
C ALA A 53 -7.51 -13.56 -7.36
N ASP A 54 -8.47 -14.41 -6.98
CA ASP A 54 -9.50 -14.89 -7.90
C ASP A 54 -10.23 -13.72 -8.57
N GLY A 55 -10.35 -13.79 -9.89
CA GLY A 55 -11.01 -12.77 -10.71
C GLY A 55 -10.17 -11.52 -11.00
N ALA A 56 -8.91 -11.46 -10.57
CA ALA A 56 -8.06 -10.30 -10.83
C ALA A 56 -7.59 -10.20 -12.29
N THR A 57 -7.65 -8.99 -12.85
CA THR A 57 -6.99 -8.65 -14.11
C THR A 57 -5.49 -8.52 -13.86
N VAL A 58 -4.68 -9.36 -14.52
CA VAL A 58 -3.22 -9.39 -14.35
C VAL A 58 -2.54 -8.48 -15.37
N ILE A 59 -1.67 -7.60 -14.90
CA ILE A 59 -0.91 -6.65 -15.70
C ILE A 59 0.58 -6.85 -15.38
N SER A 60 1.39 -7.10 -16.40
CA SER A 60 2.83 -7.29 -16.21
C SER A 60 3.54 -5.94 -16.11
N VAL A 61 4.39 -5.78 -15.10
CA VAL A 61 5.14 -4.56 -14.82
C VAL A 61 6.58 -4.91 -14.47
N GLU A 62 7.54 -4.09 -14.92
CA GLU A 62 8.94 -4.23 -14.52
C GLU A 62 9.14 -3.79 -13.05
N MET A 63 10.04 -4.45 -12.32
CA MET A 63 10.26 -4.18 -10.88
C MET A 63 10.55 -2.69 -10.62
N GLU A 64 11.44 -2.12 -11.42
CA GLU A 64 11.88 -0.72 -11.31
C GLU A 64 10.74 0.29 -11.56
N ARG A 65 9.62 -0.14 -12.16
CA ARG A 65 8.47 0.71 -12.48
C ARG A 65 7.37 0.67 -11.42
N LEU A 66 7.39 -0.28 -10.49
CA LEU A 66 6.34 -0.42 -9.48
C LEU A 66 6.12 0.84 -8.62
N PRO A 67 7.18 1.56 -8.16
CA PRO A 67 6.98 2.80 -7.39
C PRO A 67 6.30 3.90 -8.22
N GLN A 68 6.67 4.05 -9.50
CA GLN A 68 6.08 5.05 -10.39
C GLN A 68 4.66 4.67 -10.79
N VAL A 69 4.32 3.37 -10.80
CA VAL A 69 2.95 2.91 -10.96
C VAL A 69 2.09 3.38 -9.77
N ILE A 70 2.57 3.24 -8.53
CA ILE A 70 1.89 3.80 -7.35
C ILE A 70 1.72 5.31 -7.48
N GLU A 71 2.78 6.04 -7.84
CA GLU A 71 2.71 7.49 -8.07
C GLU A 71 1.66 7.85 -9.12
N HIS A 72 1.59 7.08 -10.21
CA HIS A 72 0.61 7.29 -11.27
C HIS A 72 -0.83 7.07 -10.77
N ILE A 73 -1.07 6.02 -9.98
CA ILE A 73 -2.38 5.71 -9.39
C ILE A 73 -2.84 6.85 -8.49
N ILE A 74 -1.97 7.33 -7.62
CA ILE A 74 -2.25 8.45 -6.69
C ILE A 74 -2.71 9.68 -7.46
N HIS A 75 -1.98 10.05 -8.52
CA HIS A 75 -2.32 11.21 -9.34
C HIS A 75 -3.59 11.01 -10.16
N LEU A 76 -3.75 9.84 -10.78
CA LEU A 76 -4.87 9.51 -11.67
C LEU A 76 -6.19 9.51 -10.91
N LEU A 77 -6.21 8.92 -9.71
CA LEU A 77 -7.39 8.82 -8.86
C LEU A 77 -7.55 10.01 -7.90
N HIS A 78 -6.73 11.06 -8.08
CA HIS A 78 -6.77 12.29 -7.29
C HIS A 78 -6.74 12.04 -5.77
N MET A 79 -5.94 11.08 -5.32
CA MET A 79 -5.78 10.81 -3.90
C MET A 79 -5.04 11.98 -3.24
N ASP A 80 -5.69 12.64 -2.29
CA ASP A 80 -5.13 13.74 -1.52
C ASP A 80 -4.68 13.29 -0.12
N GLN A 81 -5.19 12.18 0.38
CA GLN A 81 -4.75 11.54 1.61
C GLN A 81 -4.60 10.04 1.42
N ILE A 82 -3.58 9.46 2.06
CA ILE A 82 -3.29 8.03 2.01
C ILE A 82 -2.91 7.56 3.40
N LEU A 83 -3.57 6.50 3.87
CA LEU A 83 -3.18 5.80 5.09
C LEU A 83 -2.29 4.62 4.73
N LEU A 84 -1.09 4.58 5.29
CA LEU A 84 -0.16 3.46 5.16
C LEU A 84 -0.26 2.55 6.39
N VAL A 85 -0.47 1.27 6.17
CA VAL A 85 -0.56 0.27 7.25
C VAL A 85 0.44 -0.85 6.95
N PRO A 86 1.41 -1.12 7.85
CA PRO A 86 2.36 -2.18 7.62
C PRO A 86 1.65 -3.54 7.68
N VAL A 87 1.98 -4.46 6.76
CA VAL A 87 1.46 -5.83 6.81
C VAL A 87 1.94 -6.52 8.09
N GLY A 88 3.23 -6.39 8.40
CA GLY A 88 3.80 -6.79 9.69
C GLY A 88 3.71 -5.66 10.72
N LYS A 89 4.75 -5.49 11.53
CA LYS A 89 4.91 -4.33 12.41
C LYS A 89 5.83 -3.31 11.74
N TRP A 90 5.71 -2.04 12.09
CA TRP A 90 6.58 -0.98 11.55
C TRP A 90 8.06 -1.31 11.63
N ARG A 91 8.54 -1.90 12.74
CA ARG A 91 9.94 -2.33 12.87
C ARG A 91 10.45 -3.10 11.65
N LYS A 92 9.66 -4.02 11.10
CA LYS A 92 10.08 -4.80 9.92
C LYS A 92 10.29 -3.90 8.71
N VAL A 93 9.36 -2.96 8.47
CA VAL A 93 9.43 -1.98 7.38
C VAL A 93 10.66 -1.07 7.55
N PHE A 94 10.83 -0.49 8.74
CA PHE A 94 11.97 0.38 9.05
C PHE A 94 13.31 -0.35 8.90
N ASP A 95 13.42 -1.57 9.42
CA ASP A 95 14.63 -2.39 9.29
C ASP A 95 14.96 -2.68 7.81
N ALA A 96 13.95 -2.92 6.98
CA ALA A 96 14.12 -3.21 5.55
C ALA A 96 14.64 -2.00 4.77
N VAL A 97 14.11 -0.80 5.04
CA VAL A 97 14.41 0.39 4.25
C VAL A 97 15.53 1.26 4.83
N ALA A 98 16.05 0.90 6.00
CA ALA A 98 17.01 1.70 6.76
C ALA A 98 18.22 2.15 5.95
N PHE A 99 18.78 1.27 5.10
CA PHE A 99 19.93 1.62 4.28
C PHE A 99 19.56 2.53 3.11
N SER A 100 18.52 2.18 2.36
CA SER A 100 18.13 2.91 1.15
C SER A 100 17.52 4.28 1.43
N LEU A 101 16.92 4.46 2.60
CA LEU A 101 16.38 5.76 3.03
C LEU A 101 17.29 6.50 4.01
N ALA A 102 18.52 6.03 4.22
CA ALA A 102 19.45 6.65 5.17
C ALA A 102 19.78 8.10 4.84
N GLU A 103 19.68 8.53 3.58
CA GLU A 103 19.94 9.91 3.13
C GLU A 103 18.66 10.71 2.86
N ASN A 104 17.48 10.13 3.07
CA ASN A 104 16.21 10.81 2.89
C ASN A 104 15.85 11.59 4.17
N GLU A 105 15.99 12.92 4.14
CA GLU A 105 15.78 13.79 5.31
C GLU A 105 14.37 13.66 5.89
N ASP A 106 13.34 13.64 5.04
CA ASP A 106 11.94 13.50 5.49
C ASP A 106 11.68 12.15 6.16
N TRP A 107 12.29 11.07 5.66
CA TRP A 107 12.21 9.76 6.30
C TRP A 107 12.95 9.72 7.63
N GLN A 108 14.11 10.39 7.75
CA GLN A 108 14.85 10.48 9.01
C GLN A 108 14.02 11.16 10.11
N GLU A 109 13.23 12.18 9.77
CA GLU A 109 12.32 12.82 10.73
C GLU A 109 11.28 11.83 11.26
N ILE A 110 10.73 10.98 10.39
CA ILE A 110 9.76 9.95 10.76
C ILE A 110 10.44 8.86 11.62
N ASP A 111 11.62 8.37 11.21
CA ASP A 111 12.39 7.37 11.95
C ASP A 111 12.75 7.83 13.37
N ALA A 112 13.16 9.09 13.51
CA ALA A 112 13.43 9.68 14.81
C ALA A 112 12.18 9.75 15.71
N ALA A 113 10.99 9.93 15.12
CA ALA A 113 9.73 10.05 15.84
C ALA A 113 9.07 8.69 16.17
N ALA A 114 9.28 7.65 15.35
CA ALA A 114 8.52 6.39 15.35
C ALA A 114 8.79 5.43 16.53
N THR A 115 9.51 5.86 17.58
CA THR A 115 10.05 4.97 18.62
C THR A 115 8.97 4.12 19.32
N VAL A 116 7.75 4.66 19.48
CA VAL A 116 6.65 3.98 20.17
C VAL A 116 5.90 3.04 19.20
N GLU A 117 5.81 3.45 17.95
CA GLU A 117 5.01 2.86 16.87
C GLU A 117 5.72 1.69 16.18
N LEU A 118 7.05 1.55 16.34
CA LEU A 118 7.83 0.43 15.77
C LEU A 118 7.24 -0.95 16.10
N ASN A 119 6.58 -1.11 17.25
CA ASN A 119 6.01 -2.40 17.67
C ASN A 119 4.50 -2.52 17.43
N THR A 120 3.88 -1.52 16.81
CA THR A 120 2.46 -1.44 16.49
C THR A 120 2.25 -1.57 14.98
N ARG A 121 1.00 -1.38 14.57
CA ARG A 121 0.59 -1.23 13.17
C ARG A 121 -0.20 0.07 12.98
N ASP A 122 0.03 1.04 13.85
CA ASP A 122 -0.67 2.32 13.82
C ASP A 122 -0.48 2.96 12.44
N PRO A 123 -1.55 3.34 11.73
CA PRO A 123 -1.40 3.81 10.36
C PRO A 123 -0.61 5.11 10.29
N LEU A 124 0.14 5.29 9.20
CA LEU A 124 0.87 6.51 8.91
C LEU A 124 0.11 7.30 7.84
N LEU A 125 -0.43 8.46 8.22
CA LEU A 125 -1.13 9.37 7.33
C LEU A 125 -0.12 10.14 6.47
N CYS A 126 -0.37 10.14 5.16
CA CYS A 126 0.39 10.84 4.16
C CYS A 126 -0.51 11.82 3.41
N GLU A 127 -0.04 13.05 3.27
CA GLU A 127 -0.68 14.12 2.48
C GLU A 127 0.17 14.44 1.24
N PRO A 128 -0.26 15.32 0.31
CA PRO A 128 0.44 15.48 -0.97
C PRO A 128 1.90 15.93 -0.84
N GLN A 129 2.21 16.66 0.23
CA GLN A 129 3.58 17.07 0.57
C GLN A 129 4.49 15.92 0.98
N ASP A 130 3.93 14.76 1.34
CA ASP A 130 4.63 13.56 1.80
C ASP A 130 4.81 12.52 0.68
N PHE A 131 4.16 12.72 -0.47
CA PHE A 131 4.08 11.68 -1.50
C PHE A 131 5.43 11.30 -2.08
N HIS A 132 6.39 12.22 -2.17
CA HIS A 132 7.74 11.87 -2.62
C HIS A 132 8.43 10.90 -1.65
N THR A 133 8.25 11.08 -0.34
CA THR A 133 8.76 10.18 0.70
C THR A 133 8.05 8.82 0.66
N LEU A 134 6.74 8.81 0.40
CA LEU A 134 5.98 7.57 0.18
C LEU A 134 6.52 6.80 -1.02
N ILE A 135 6.74 7.45 -2.17
CA ILE A 135 7.26 6.77 -3.36
C ILE A 135 8.69 6.25 -3.13
N ALA A 136 9.52 7.02 -2.43
CA ALA A 136 10.85 6.56 -2.01
C ALA A 136 10.76 5.33 -1.09
N LEU A 137 9.83 5.31 -0.14
CA LEU A 137 9.56 4.17 0.74
C LEU A 137 9.14 2.92 -0.04
N ILE A 138 8.19 3.04 -0.97
CA ILE A 138 7.78 1.91 -1.82
C ILE A 138 8.96 1.42 -2.66
N GLY A 139 9.76 2.33 -3.22
CA GLY A 139 10.98 1.98 -3.96
C GLY A 139 11.99 1.21 -3.12
N ALA A 140 12.26 1.65 -1.90
CA ALA A 140 13.14 0.93 -0.98
C ALA A 140 12.58 -0.45 -0.61
N LEU A 141 11.28 -0.54 -0.32
CA LEU A 141 10.63 -1.82 -0.02
C LEU A 141 10.73 -2.82 -1.18
N MET A 142 10.51 -2.39 -2.43
CA MET A 142 10.62 -3.28 -3.58
C MET A 142 12.05 -3.79 -3.84
N ASN A 143 13.07 -3.06 -3.39
CA ASN A 143 14.46 -3.41 -3.62
C ASN A 143 15.09 -4.20 -2.47
N ASP A 144 14.73 -3.86 -1.22
CA ASP A 144 15.49 -4.30 -0.04
C ASP A 144 14.72 -5.25 0.87
N ALA A 145 13.39 -5.31 0.78
CA ALA A 145 12.61 -6.20 1.62
C ALA A 145 12.72 -7.66 1.15
N ASP A 146 12.82 -8.56 2.11
CA ASP A 146 13.10 -9.99 1.91
C ASP A 146 11.97 -10.90 2.41
N SER A 147 10.90 -10.31 2.94
CA SER A 147 9.77 -11.04 3.50
C SER A 147 8.44 -10.32 3.28
N GLU A 148 7.37 -11.10 3.10
CA GLU A 148 6.01 -10.56 2.98
C GLU A 148 5.56 -9.74 4.19
N GLY A 149 6.17 -9.94 5.37
CA GLY A 149 5.87 -9.16 6.57
C GLY A 149 6.37 -7.72 6.52
N GLN A 150 7.13 -7.34 5.49
CA GLN A 150 7.58 -5.98 5.22
C GLN A 150 6.71 -5.27 4.17
N GLY A 151 5.62 -5.90 3.71
CA GLY A 151 4.68 -5.26 2.79
C GLY A 151 3.92 -4.10 3.43
N MET A 152 3.25 -3.34 2.57
CA MET A 152 2.49 -2.16 2.95
C MET A 152 1.08 -2.23 2.37
N LEU A 153 0.08 -1.85 3.16
CA LEU A 153 -1.26 -1.57 2.68
C LEU A 153 -1.42 -0.06 2.55
N MET A 154 -2.00 0.39 1.45
CA MET A 154 -2.34 1.79 1.22
C MET A 154 -3.85 1.90 1.04
N ILE A 155 -4.46 2.81 1.80
CA ILE A 155 -5.90 3.04 1.78
C ILE A 155 -6.16 4.52 1.50
N SER A 156 -7.12 4.79 0.62
CA SER A 156 -7.66 6.15 0.46
C SER A 156 -8.79 6.38 1.48
N PRO A 157 -8.74 7.44 2.30
CA PRO A 157 -9.87 7.82 3.15
C PRO A 157 -11.08 8.35 2.35
N ALA A 158 -10.84 8.84 1.13
CA ALA A 158 -11.83 9.53 0.31
C ALA A 158 -12.55 8.61 -0.69
N ALA A 159 -11.98 7.44 -1.00
CA ALA A 159 -12.51 6.53 -2.01
C ALA A 159 -12.28 5.06 -1.63
N PRO A 160 -13.14 4.13 -2.10
CA PRO A 160 -13.04 2.71 -1.75
C PRO A 160 -11.92 2.04 -2.56
N ILE A 161 -10.69 2.31 -2.16
CA ILE A 161 -9.47 1.83 -2.81
C ILE A 161 -8.56 1.23 -1.74
N LEU A 162 -8.20 -0.04 -1.95
CA LEU A 162 -7.22 -0.75 -1.15
C LEU A 162 -6.09 -1.23 -2.06
N ILE A 163 -4.85 -0.87 -1.72
CA ILE A 163 -3.66 -1.28 -2.45
C ILE A 163 -2.77 -2.07 -1.51
N GLU A 164 -2.44 -3.31 -1.86
CA GLU A 164 -1.42 -4.11 -1.18
C GLU A 164 -0.13 -4.07 -1.99
N VAL A 165 0.91 -3.50 -1.39
CA VAL A 165 2.27 -3.50 -1.90
C VAL A 165 3.00 -4.70 -1.31
N ASN A 166 3.25 -5.71 -2.15
CA ASN A 166 4.00 -6.89 -1.78
C ASN A 166 5.45 -6.76 -2.26
N PRO A 167 6.45 -6.80 -1.36
CA PRO A 167 7.85 -6.57 -1.71
C PRO A 167 8.42 -7.66 -2.63
N ALA A 168 7.76 -8.82 -2.76
CA ALA A 168 8.12 -9.85 -3.73
C ALA A 168 7.71 -9.49 -5.17
N GLY A 169 7.64 -8.20 -5.51
CA GLY A 169 7.43 -7.70 -6.87
C GLY A 169 5.99 -7.76 -7.36
N ALA A 170 5.01 -7.52 -6.48
CA ALA A 170 3.60 -7.42 -6.88
C ALA A 170 2.85 -6.32 -6.13
N ILE A 171 1.87 -5.72 -6.81
CA ILE A 171 0.89 -4.81 -6.23
C ILE A 171 -0.50 -5.39 -6.53
N ARG A 172 -1.31 -5.59 -5.49
CA ARG A 172 -2.73 -5.93 -5.64
C ARG A 172 -3.55 -4.68 -5.38
N ILE A 173 -4.60 -4.47 -6.17
CA ILE A 173 -5.48 -3.34 -6.05
C ILE A 173 -6.91 -3.88 -6.01
N ASP A 174 -7.63 -3.59 -4.93
CA ASP A 174 -9.07 -3.80 -4.82
C ASP A 174 -9.78 -2.45 -4.91
N LEU A 175 -10.74 -2.36 -5.84
CA LEU A 175 -11.53 -1.17 -6.12
C LEU A 175 -12.99 -1.46 -5.80
N GLY A 176 -13.63 -0.55 -5.06
CA GLY A 176 -15.01 -0.74 -4.62
C GLY A 176 -16.07 -0.47 -5.68
N ASN A 177 -15.71 -0.02 -6.88
CA ASN A 177 -16.64 0.18 -7.99
C ASN A 177 -15.95 0.16 -9.36
N GLN A 178 -16.74 -0.07 -10.41
CA GLN A 178 -16.28 -0.14 -11.80
C GLN A 178 -15.74 1.18 -12.34
N VAL A 179 -16.20 2.34 -11.87
CA VAL A 179 -15.75 3.64 -12.39
C VAL A 179 -14.26 3.86 -12.10
N LEU A 180 -13.83 3.57 -10.88
CA LEU A 180 -12.41 3.61 -10.51
C LEU A 180 -11.58 2.59 -11.30
N ALA A 181 -12.17 1.43 -11.60
CA ALA A 181 -11.51 0.40 -12.39
C ALA A 181 -11.30 0.82 -13.84
N ASP A 182 -12.33 1.39 -14.48
CA ASP A 182 -12.26 1.87 -15.85
C ASP A 182 -11.17 2.94 -16.00
N GLU A 183 -11.04 3.85 -15.02
CA GLU A 183 -9.98 4.87 -15.00
C GLU A 183 -8.58 4.25 -14.96
N LEU A 184 -8.38 3.23 -14.11
CA LEU A 184 -7.08 2.54 -13.98
C LEU A 184 -6.76 1.63 -15.17
N GLU A 185 -7.73 0.85 -15.67
CA GLU A 185 -7.50 -0.05 -16.79
C GLU A 185 -7.10 0.72 -18.06
N ASP A 186 -7.75 1.86 -18.32
CA ASP A 186 -7.39 2.74 -19.46
C ASP A 186 -5.94 3.25 -19.39
N ALA A 187 -5.37 3.34 -18.19
CA ALA A 187 -4.00 3.81 -17.95
C ALA A 187 -2.93 2.71 -18.11
N PHE A 188 -3.27 1.45 -17.84
CA PHE A 188 -2.30 0.34 -17.81
C PHE A 188 -2.42 -0.67 -18.96
N VAL A 189 -3.57 -0.76 -19.63
CA VAL A 189 -3.84 -1.79 -20.66
C VAL A 189 -3.67 -1.24 -22.10
N ARG A 190 -3.34 0.04 -22.27
CA ARG A 190 -3.10 0.67 -23.59
C ARG A 190 -1.67 0.59 -24.08
#